data_AF-A0A9N8VB35-F1
#
_entry.id   AF-A0A9N8VB35-F1
#
_cell.length_a   1.000
_cell.length_b   1.000
_cell.length_c   1.000
_cell.angle_alpha   90.00
_cell.angle_beta   90.00
_cell.angle_gamma   90.00
#
_symmetry.space_group_name_H-M   'P 1'
#
loop_
_entity.id
_entity.type
_entity.pdbx_description
1 polymer ?
#
loop_
_entity_poly.entity_id
_entity_poly.type
_entity_poly.pdbx_seq_one_letter_code
_entity_poly.pdbx_strand_id
1 'polypeptide(L)'
;MTPIIEETKKPQSMPTGPRNVLRSNDSASLWNCTLSPGWSRDECDILRKALMKYGIGNWAQIIGSNCLPGKTNAQMNLQLQRMLGQQSTAEFAGLHIDPLVIGEKNSKIQGLNIKRKNNCIVNTGNRPSREEIKRRIQKNKELFEIPEEEWNKIELPKPEDVALNSKYEELRRLQDELADSQEIITNELNESSSIKEEVNSDNAKQRRSTRKSKKTRRS
;
A
#
# COMPACT_ATOMS: atom_id res chain seq x y z
N MET A 1 -10.00 -65.20 -1.22
CA MET A 1 -8.82 -64.31 -1.08
C MET A 1 -9.23 -62.94 -1.57
N THR A 2 -9.55 -62.03 -0.65
CA THR A 2 -9.91 -60.64 -0.92
C THR A 2 -8.81 -59.75 -0.35
N PRO A 3 -8.30 -58.74 -1.07
CA PRO A 3 -7.19 -57.91 -0.61
C PRO A 3 -7.67 -56.96 0.50
N ILE A 4 -6.89 -56.90 1.58
CA ILE A 4 -7.08 -55.96 2.68
C ILE A 4 -6.50 -54.62 2.23
N ILE A 5 -7.36 -53.62 2.07
CA ILE A 5 -6.95 -52.24 1.77
C ILE A 5 -6.48 -51.63 3.09
N GLU A 6 -5.19 -51.31 3.17
CA GLU A 6 -4.57 -50.61 4.29
C GLU A 6 -5.14 -49.19 4.39
N GLU A 7 -5.98 -48.94 5.40
CA GLU A 7 -6.46 -47.59 5.71
C GLU A 7 -5.28 -46.70 6.12
N THR A 8 -4.94 -45.74 5.29
CA THR A 8 -3.97 -44.69 5.60
C THR A 8 -4.50 -43.87 6.79
N LYS A 9 -3.92 -44.09 7.98
CA LYS A 9 -4.22 -43.30 9.18
C LYS A 9 -4.00 -41.81 8.90
N LYS A 10 -5.08 -41.03 8.97
CA LYS A 10 -5.02 -39.56 9.00
C LYS A 10 -4.17 -39.10 10.19
N PRO A 11 -3.34 -38.05 10.06
CA PRO A 11 -2.57 -37.53 11.17
C PRO A 11 -3.52 -37.01 12.25
N GLN A 12 -3.42 -37.58 13.47
CA GLN A 12 -4.21 -37.14 14.61
C GLN A 12 -3.80 -35.73 15.03
N SER A 13 -4.77 -34.81 15.03
CA SER A 13 -4.60 -33.50 15.67
C SER A 13 -4.51 -33.66 17.19
N MET A 14 -3.59 -32.90 17.79
CA MET A 14 -3.28 -32.89 19.23
C MET A 14 -4.51 -32.66 20.14
N PRO A 15 -4.48 -33.12 21.42
CA PRO A 15 -5.59 -32.97 22.35
C PRO A 15 -5.87 -31.50 22.68
N THR A 16 -7.15 -31.14 22.61
CA THR A 16 -7.69 -29.79 22.69
C THR A 16 -7.69 -29.21 24.10
N GLY A 17 -6.97 -28.10 24.31
CA GLY A 17 -7.22 -27.16 25.40
C GLY A 17 -8.29 -26.11 25.01
N PRO A 18 -9.00 -25.50 25.97
CA PRO A 18 -10.09 -24.57 25.70
C PRO A 18 -9.53 -23.20 25.29
N ARG A 19 -9.16 -23.07 24.01
CA ARG A 19 -9.11 -21.84 23.18
C ARG A 19 -8.47 -22.14 21.83
N ASN A 20 -8.92 -23.20 21.16
CA ASN A 20 -8.66 -23.35 19.73
C ASN A 20 -9.88 -22.78 18.99
N VAL A 21 -9.93 -21.45 18.86
CA VAL A 21 -10.92 -20.80 18.00
C VAL A 21 -10.52 -21.17 16.57
N LEU A 22 -11.14 -22.22 16.06
CA LEU A 22 -11.00 -22.66 14.68
C LEU A 22 -11.44 -21.48 13.80
N ARG A 23 -10.48 -20.78 13.20
CA ARG A 23 -10.79 -19.74 12.21
C ARG A 23 -11.05 -20.46 10.90
N SER A 24 -12.11 -20.11 10.19
CA SER A 24 -12.50 -20.74 8.92
C SER A 24 -11.46 -20.66 7.79
N ASN A 25 -10.32 -20.00 8.03
CA ASN A 25 -9.17 -19.93 7.13
C ASN A 25 -8.10 -21.02 7.36
N ASP A 26 -8.32 -21.95 8.30
CA ASP A 26 -7.32 -22.95 8.70
C ASP A 26 -7.42 -24.25 7.86
N SER A 27 -7.55 -24.12 6.54
CA SER A 27 -7.47 -25.28 5.64
C SER A 27 -6.05 -25.86 5.65
N ALA A 28 -5.90 -27.16 5.89
CA ALA A 28 -4.59 -27.83 6.06
C ALA A 28 -3.79 -28.06 4.75
N SER A 29 -4.24 -27.52 3.62
CA SER A 29 -3.64 -27.73 2.30
C SER A 29 -2.97 -26.45 1.79
N LEU A 30 -1.63 -26.49 1.81
CA LEU A 30 -0.64 -25.54 1.26
C LEU A 30 -0.58 -24.13 1.87
N TRP A 31 0.54 -23.83 2.52
CA TRP A 31 1.10 -22.47 2.66
C TRP A 31 0.16 -21.36 3.15
N ASN A 32 -0.78 -21.71 4.02
CA ASN A 32 -1.62 -20.71 4.69
C ASN A 32 -0.78 -19.92 5.71
N CYS A 33 -0.05 -18.92 5.21
CA CYS A 33 0.26 -17.74 5.99
C CYS A 33 -1.08 -17.29 6.57
N THR A 34 -1.33 -17.58 7.85
CA THR A 34 -2.52 -17.07 8.51
C THR A 34 -2.45 -15.56 8.33
N LEU A 35 -3.33 -14.98 7.51
CA LEU A 35 -3.26 -13.56 7.21
C LEU A 35 -3.42 -12.81 8.54
N SER A 36 -2.58 -11.82 8.78
CA SER A 36 -2.86 -10.89 9.87
C SER A 36 -4.21 -10.21 9.56
N PRO A 37 -5.07 -9.94 10.56
CA PRO A 37 -6.34 -9.28 10.31
C PRO A 37 -6.15 -8.00 9.47
N GLY A 38 -6.93 -7.85 8.40
CA GLY A 38 -6.79 -6.71 7.48
C GLY A 38 -5.67 -6.83 6.43
N TRP A 39 -5.19 -8.04 6.14
CA TRP A 39 -4.29 -8.30 5.02
C TRP A 39 -4.99 -9.08 3.90
N SER A 40 -4.83 -8.64 2.66
CA SER A 40 -5.18 -9.43 1.48
C SER A 40 -4.01 -10.33 1.05
N ARG A 41 -4.29 -11.31 0.19
CA ARG A 41 -3.24 -12.15 -0.42
C ARG A 41 -2.31 -11.31 -1.29
N ASP A 42 -2.88 -10.39 -2.07
CA ASP A 42 -2.13 -9.49 -2.94
C ASP A 42 -1.18 -8.60 -2.14
N GLU A 43 -1.63 -8.03 -1.02
CA GLU A 43 -0.78 -7.26 -0.11
C GLU A 43 0.37 -8.10 0.46
N CYS A 44 0.13 -9.39 0.75
CA CYS A 44 1.18 -10.29 1.22
C CYS A 44 2.21 -10.59 0.13
N ASP A 45 1.78 -10.77 -1.12
CA ASP A 45 2.68 -10.97 -2.25
C ASP A 45 3.48 -9.70 -2.58
N ILE A 46 2.87 -8.53 -2.42
CA ILE A 46 3.56 -7.24 -2.52
C ILE A 46 4.61 -7.12 -1.41
N LEU A 47 4.26 -7.46 -0.17
CA LEU A 47 5.22 -7.46 0.95
C LEU A 47 6.38 -8.42 0.67
N ARG A 48 6.11 -9.62 0.17
CA ARG A 48 7.13 -10.61 -0.21
C ARG A 48 8.13 -10.00 -1.19
N LYS A 49 7.62 -9.43 -2.29
CA LYS A 49 8.43 -8.78 -3.33
C LYS A 49 9.21 -7.60 -2.77
N ALA A 50 8.59 -6.78 -1.91
CA ALA A 50 9.24 -5.62 -1.31
C ALA A 50 10.40 -6.01 -0.38
N LEU A 51 10.26 -7.10 0.38
CA LEU A 51 11.31 -7.64 1.23
C LEU A 51 12.46 -8.25 0.42
N MET A 52 12.17 -8.93 -0.68
CA MET A 52 13.19 -9.41 -1.61
C MET A 52 13.95 -8.24 -2.26
N LYS A 53 13.23 -7.16 -2.61
CA LYS A 53 13.82 -5.98 -3.27
C LYS A 53 14.66 -5.09 -2.34
N TYR A 54 14.14 -4.74 -1.16
CA TYR A 54 14.78 -3.78 -0.26
C TYR A 54 15.54 -4.41 0.91
N GLY A 55 15.38 -5.72 1.09
CA GLY A 55 15.93 -6.47 2.21
C GLY A 55 15.02 -6.49 3.43
N ILE A 56 15.11 -7.57 4.21
CA ILE A 56 14.30 -7.74 5.42
C ILE A 56 14.70 -6.71 6.49
N GLY A 57 13.70 -6.01 7.05
CA GLY A 57 13.92 -5.01 8.10
C GLY A 57 14.20 -3.59 7.58
N ASN A 58 14.32 -3.40 6.27
CA ASN A 58 14.48 -2.09 5.64
C ASN A 58 13.14 -1.40 5.42
N TRP A 59 12.42 -1.15 6.51
CA TRP A 59 11.03 -0.68 6.46
C TRP A 59 10.89 0.73 5.86
N ALA A 60 11.90 1.58 6.03
CA ALA A 60 11.88 2.94 5.51
C ALA A 60 11.81 2.97 3.97
N GLN A 61 12.56 2.10 3.30
CA GLN A 61 12.51 1.99 1.84
C GLN A 61 11.20 1.37 1.35
N ILE A 62 10.70 0.35 2.07
CA ILE A 62 9.41 -0.28 1.75
C ILE A 62 8.28 0.76 1.86
N ILE A 63 8.23 1.54 2.94
CA ILE A 63 7.25 2.64 3.09
C ILE A 63 7.46 3.71 2.02
N GLY A 64 8.71 4.12 1.76
CA GLY A 64 9.03 5.13 0.76
C GLY A 64 8.63 4.73 -0.66
N SER A 65 8.58 3.42 -0.95
CA SER A 65 8.07 2.90 -2.23
C SER A 65 6.55 3.00 -2.38
N ASN A 66 5.84 3.28 -1.28
CA ASN A 66 4.39 3.34 -1.15
C ASN A 66 3.66 2.06 -1.64
N CYS A 67 4.33 0.92 -1.79
CA CYS A 67 3.71 -0.30 -2.34
C CYS A 67 2.60 -0.89 -1.45
N LEU A 68 2.57 -0.51 -0.15
CA LEU A 68 1.59 -0.97 0.83
C LEU A 68 0.98 0.22 1.58
N PRO A 69 0.07 0.98 0.95
CA PRO A 69 -0.49 2.17 1.55
C PRO A 69 -1.26 1.84 2.84
N GLY A 70 -1.03 2.65 3.87
CA GLY A 70 -1.71 2.50 5.17
C GLY A 70 -1.22 1.34 6.04
N LYS A 71 -0.25 0.52 5.60
CA LYS A 71 0.36 -0.51 6.45
C LYS A 71 1.50 0.07 7.29
N THR A 72 1.45 -0.21 8.59
CA THR A 72 2.49 0.20 9.54
C THR A 72 3.65 -0.80 9.61
N ASN A 73 4.81 -0.35 10.08
CA ASN A 73 5.97 -1.21 10.35
C ASN A 73 5.63 -2.41 11.25
N ALA A 74 4.80 -2.19 12.27
CA ALA A 74 4.38 -3.26 13.17
C ALA A 74 3.54 -4.33 12.47
N GLN A 75 2.60 -3.91 11.61
CA GLN A 75 1.78 -4.82 10.81
C GLN A 75 2.62 -5.60 9.81
N MET A 76 3.53 -4.94 9.09
CA MET A 76 4.44 -5.60 8.14
C MET A 76 5.36 -6.60 8.84
N ASN A 77 5.93 -6.25 9.99
CA ASN A 77 6.77 -7.15 10.76
C ASN A 77 6.00 -8.37 11.30
N LEU A 78 4.77 -8.18 11.76
CA LEU A 78 3.92 -9.30 12.20
C LEU A 78 3.61 -10.24 11.03
N GLN A 79 3.31 -9.68 9.85
CA GLN A 79 3.06 -10.49 8.65
C GLN A 79 4.33 -11.24 8.21
N LEU A 80 5.49 -10.58 8.24
CA LEU A 80 6.79 -11.21 7.97
C LEU A 80 7.06 -12.39 8.90
N GLN A 81 6.84 -12.26 10.21
CA GLN A 81 7.05 -13.36 11.17
C GLN A 81 6.20 -14.59 10.82
N ARG A 82 4.97 -14.36 10.33
CA ARG A 82 4.09 -15.44 9.87
C ARG A 82 4.61 -16.08 8.59
N MET A 83 5.08 -15.28 7.63
CA MET A 83 5.67 -15.78 6.39
C MET A 83 6.93 -16.62 6.64
N LEU A 84 7.80 -16.18 7.55
CA LEU A 84 9.00 -16.92 7.95
C LEU A 84 8.68 -18.13 8.84
N GLY A 85 7.49 -18.18 9.45
CA GLY A 85 7.14 -19.20 10.44
C GLY A 85 7.95 -19.10 11.74
N GLN A 86 8.55 -17.94 12.06
CA GLN A 86 9.32 -17.70 13.28
C GLN A 86 9.18 -16.26 13.77
N GLN A 87 9.21 -16.06 15.10
CA GLN A 87 9.07 -14.71 15.67
C GLN A 87 10.33 -13.86 15.55
N SER A 88 11.50 -14.50 15.60
CA SER A 88 12.78 -13.78 15.53
C SER A 88 13.15 -13.53 14.07
N THR A 89 13.26 -12.26 13.68
CA THR A 89 13.65 -11.85 12.31
C THR A 89 15.08 -11.31 12.22
N ALA A 90 15.75 -11.15 13.37
CA ALA A 90 17.07 -10.51 13.45
C ALA A 90 18.16 -11.21 12.63
N GLU A 91 18.05 -12.51 12.44
CA GLU A 91 19.01 -13.32 11.64
C GLU A 91 18.84 -13.16 10.12
N PHE A 92 17.84 -12.41 9.69
CA PHE A 92 17.62 -12.08 8.28
C PHE A 92 17.71 -10.57 8.02
N ALA A 93 18.04 -9.77 9.03
CA ALA A 93 18.08 -8.31 8.90
C ALA A 93 19.07 -7.89 7.81
N GLY A 94 18.58 -7.11 6.85
CA GLY A 94 19.33 -6.59 5.71
C GLY A 94 19.55 -7.58 4.56
N LEU A 95 19.01 -8.80 4.64
CA LEU A 95 19.16 -9.79 3.58
C LEU A 95 18.02 -9.71 2.57
N HIS A 96 18.36 -9.89 1.29
CA HIS A 96 17.43 -10.00 0.17
C HIS A 96 17.07 -11.47 -0.02
N ILE A 97 16.09 -11.95 0.75
CA ILE A 97 15.67 -13.35 0.73
C ILE A 97 14.17 -13.47 0.51
N ASP A 98 13.73 -14.59 -0.04
CA ASP A 98 12.32 -14.94 -0.11
C ASP A 98 11.84 -15.51 1.23
N PRO A 99 10.96 -14.80 1.97
CA PRO A 99 10.50 -15.26 3.27
C PRO A 99 9.73 -16.58 3.23
N LEU A 100 9.09 -16.92 2.10
CA LEU A 100 8.28 -18.13 2.00
C LEU A 100 9.13 -19.40 1.96
N VAL A 101 10.33 -19.35 1.35
CA VAL A 101 11.28 -20.49 1.34
C VAL A 101 11.71 -20.84 2.76
N ILE A 102 11.94 -19.81 3.58
CA ILE A 102 12.28 -19.99 5.00
C ILE A 102 11.09 -20.50 5.78
N GLY A 103 9.90 -19.93 5.55
CA GLY A 103 8.63 -20.43 6.10
C GLY A 103 8.44 -21.92 5.81
N GLU A 104 8.81 -22.34 4.61
CA GLU A 104 8.71 -23.74 4.21
C GLU A 104 9.63 -24.64 5.01
N LYS A 105 10.89 -24.28 5.09
CA LYS A 105 11.85 -25.00 5.91
C LYS A 105 11.38 -25.05 7.37
N ASN A 106 10.93 -23.93 7.92
CA ASN A 106 10.51 -23.81 9.31
C ASN A 106 9.22 -24.57 9.63
N SER A 107 8.32 -24.75 8.67
CA SER A 107 7.10 -25.57 8.85
C SER A 107 7.42 -27.06 9.08
N LYS A 108 8.47 -27.55 8.41
CA LYS A 108 8.92 -28.95 8.48
C LYS A 108 9.72 -29.25 9.75
N ILE A 109 10.20 -28.22 10.46
CA ILE A 109 10.92 -28.39 11.72
C ILE A 109 9.94 -28.83 12.81
N GLN A 110 10.09 -30.07 13.25
CA GLN A 110 9.37 -30.66 14.37
C GLN A 110 10.37 -31.23 15.37
N GLY A 111 10.09 -31.14 16.66
CA GLY A 111 10.97 -31.70 17.69
C GLY A 111 10.56 -31.30 19.11
N LEU A 112 10.96 -32.14 20.08
CA LEU A 112 10.66 -31.96 21.51
C LEU A 112 11.15 -30.62 22.08
N ASN A 113 12.21 -30.04 21.50
CA ASN A 113 12.81 -28.78 21.94
C ASN A 113 12.26 -27.54 21.20
N ILE A 114 11.36 -27.72 20.23
CA ILE A 114 10.83 -26.63 19.41
C ILE A 114 9.50 -26.17 19.98
N LYS A 115 9.49 -24.99 20.61
CA LYS A 115 8.24 -24.36 21.07
C LYS A 115 7.68 -23.47 19.96
N ARG A 116 6.36 -23.51 19.79
CA ARG A 116 5.62 -22.66 18.87
C ARG A 116 4.62 -21.80 19.64
N LYS A 117 4.46 -20.55 19.22
CA LYS A 117 3.40 -19.64 19.68
C LYS A 117 2.76 -19.01 18.45
N ASN A 118 1.44 -19.17 18.31
CA ASN A 118 0.69 -18.73 17.12
C ASN A 118 1.30 -19.30 15.81
N ASN A 119 1.56 -20.60 15.78
CA ASN A 119 2.23 -21.35 14.70
C ASN A 119 3.68 -20.94 14.35
N CYS A 120 4.22 -19.89 14.95
CA CYS A 120 5.59 -19.44 14.74
C CYS A 120 6.55 -20.08 15.74
N ILE A 121 7.75 -20.46 15.30
CA ILE A 121 8.85 -20.91 16.16
C ILE A 121 9.27 -19.76 17.07
N VAL A 122 9.34 -20.02 18.37
CA VAL A 122 9.81 -19.05 19.37
C VAL A 122 11.20 -19.44 19.85
N ASN A 123 12.07 -18.45 20.03
CA ASN A 123 13.34 -18.67 20.69
C ASN A 123 13.10 -18.82 22.20
N THR A 124 13.39 -20.01 22.73
CA THR A 124 13.23 -20.34 24.15
C THR A 124 14.53 -20.24 24.94
N GLY A 125 15.64 -19.92 24.27
CA GLY A 125 16.96 -19.77 24.87
C GLY A 125 17.28 -18.32 25.27
N ASN A 126 18.50 -18.13 25.76
CA ASN A 126 19.04 -16.82 26.07
C ASN A 126 19.03 -15.91 24.83
N ARG A 127 18.93 -14.59 25.06
CA ARG A 127 19.06 -13.59 24.00
C ARG A 127 20.39 -13.83 23.25
N PRO A 128 20.35 -14.09 21.94
CA PRO A 128 21.56 -14.38 21.19
C PRO A 128 22.50 -13.17 21.23
N SER A 129 23.80 -13.44 21.35
CA SER A 129 24.83 -12.40 21.32
C SER A 129 24.88 -11.74 19.94
N ARG A 130 25.43 -10.53 19.88
CA ARG A 130 25.60 -9.80 18.61
C ARG A 130 26.43 -10.60 17.59
N GLU A 131 27.44 -11.32 18.07
CA GLU A 131 28.31 -12.16 17.25
C GLU A 131 27.57 -13.36 16.68
N GLU A 132 26.74 -14.03 17.49
CA GLU A 132 25.92 -15.15 17.02
C GLU A 132 24.89 -14.70 15.98
N ILE A 133 24.27 -13.54 16.18
CA ILE A 133 23.37 -12.94 15.18
C ILE A 133 24.13 -12.70 13.88
N LYS A 134 25.33 -12.10 13.94
CA LYS A 134 26.16 -11.85 12.74
C LYS A 134 26.54 -13.14 12.03
N ARG A 135 26.90 -14.19 12.77
CA ARG A 135 27.21 -15.52 12.23
C ARG A 135 26.00 -16.12 11.52
N ARG A 136 24.80 -16.00 12.09
CA ARG A 136 23.55 -16.49 11.48
C ARG A 136 23.19 -15.70 10.23
N ILE A 137 23.33 -14.38 10.26
CA ILE A 137 23.14 -13.53 9.08
C ILE A 137 24.06 -14.00 7.96
N GLN A 138 25.35 -14.21 8.23
CA GLN A 138 26.30 -14.67 7.22
C GLN A 138 25.93 -16.05 6.64
N LYS A 139 25.54 -17.00 7.50
CA LYS A 139 25.07 -18.32 7.04
C LYS A 139 23.81 -18.22 6.19
N ASN A 140 22.86 -17.39 6.59
CA ASN A 140 21.61 -17.19 5.85
C ASN A 140 21.86 -16.47 4.52
N LYS A 141 22.84 -15.57 4.50
CA LYS A 141 23.31 -14.88 3.29
C LYS A 141 23.82 -15.91 2.27
N GLU A 142 24.72 -16.79 2.67
CA GLU A 142 25.28 -17.81 1.79
C GLU A 142 24.24 -18.83 1.28
N LEU A 143 23.20 -19.10 2.06
CA LEU A 143 22.21 -20.13 1.73
C LEU A 143 21.00 -19.62 0.94
N PHE A 144 20.59 -18.38 1.17
CA PHE A 144 19.27 -17.90 0.74
C PHE A 144 19.28 -16.51 0.10
N GLU A 145 20.42 -15.82 0.06
CA GLU A 145 20.49 -14.50 -0.59
C GLU A 145 20.23 -14.63 -2.09
N ILE A 146 19.32 -13.78 -2.55
CA ILE A 146 18.95 -13.67 -3.95
C ILE A 146 20.02 -12.82 -4.65
N PRO A 147 20.47 -13.21 -5.87
CA PRO A 147 21.39 -12.41 -6.66
C PRO A 147 20.86 -10.99 -6.91
N GLU A 148 21.78 -10.03 -7.01
CA GLU A 148 21.43 -8.62 -7.25
C GLU A 148 20.59 -8.39 -8.50
N GLU A 149 20.89 -9.14 -9.55
CA GLU A 149 20.14 -9.09 -10.80
C GLU A 149 18.68 -9.51 -10.66
N GLU A 150 18.41 -10.45 -9.75
CA GLU A 150 17.06 -10.97 -9.54
C GLU A 150 16.22 -10.00 -8.72
N TRP A 151 16.75 -9.45 -7.63
CA TRP A 151 15.96 -8.53 -6.81
C TRP A 151 15.80 -7.14 -7.45
N ASN A 152 16.73 -6.72 -8.31
CA ASN A 152 16.61 -5.44 -9.02
C ASN A 152 15.50 -5.47 -10.08
N LYS A 153 15.28 -6.63 -10.71
CA LYS A 153 14.18 -6.86 -11.67
C LYS A 153 12.80 -6.89 -11.01
N ILE A 154 12.71 -6.97 -9.68
CA ILE A 154 11.42 -6.99 -8.99
C ILE A 154 10.77 -5.63 -9.13
N GLU A 155 9.68 -5.56 -9.88
CA GLU A 155 8.81 -4.39 -9.94
C GLU A 155 7.73 -4.50 -8.86
N LEU A 156 7.62 -3.43 -8.07
CA LEU A 156 6.58 -3.30 -7.06
C LEU A 156 5.43 -2.50 -7.65
N PRO A 157 4.18 -2.95 -7.47
CA PRO A 157 3.05 -2.15 -7.88
C PRO A 157 3.08 -0.86 -7.05
N LYS A 158 3.15 0.26 -7.75
CA LYS A 158 2.83 1.54 -7.14
C LYS A 158 1.31 1.56 -6.99
N PRO A 159 0.75 1.89 -5.83
CA PRO A 159 -0.68 2.11 -5.77
C PRO A 159 -1.00 3.18 -6.80
N GLU A 160 -1.94 2.87 -7.69
CA GLU A 160 -2.76 3.94 -8.27
C GLU A 160 -3.40 4.60 -7.06
N ASP A 161 -2.92 5.77 -6.68
CA ASP A 161 -3.46 6.49 -5.54
C ASP A 161 -4.88 6.89 -5.92
N VAL A 162 -5.85 6.00 -5.70
CA VAL A 162 -7.26 6.23 -6.06
C VAL A 162 -7.75 7.52 -5.40
N ALA A 163 -7.28 7.80 -4.18
CA ALA A 163 -7.53 9.05 -3.48
C ALA A 163 -6.86 10.28 -4.14
N LEU A 164 -5.65 10.14 -4.66
CA LEU A 164 -4.95 11.21 -5.39
C LEU A 164 -5.61 11.44 -6.76
N ASN A 165 -6.02 10.37 -7.44
CA ASN A 165 -6.79 10.43 -8.68
C ASN A 165 -8.15 11.08 -8.45
N SER A 166 -8.89 10.70 -7.41
CA SER A 166 -10.11 11.41 -6.99
C SER A 166 -9.85 12.88 -6.69
N LYS A 167 -8.72 13.22 -6.05
CA LYS A 167 -8.34 14.61 -5.79
C LYS A 167 -7.96 15.37 -7.06
N TYR A 168 -7.31 14.72 -8.02
CA TYR A 168 -7.02 15.31 -9.33
C TYR A 168 -8.29 15.53 -10.15
N GLU A 169 -9.25 14.61 -10.09
CA GLU A 169 -10.58 14.77 -10.72
C GLU A 169 -11.37 15.91 -10.06
N GLU A 170 -11.34 15.99 -8.74
CA GLU A 170 -11.98 17.08 -7.98
C GLU A 170 -11.34 18.43 -8.31
N LEU A 171 -10.01 18.51 -8.37
CA LEU A 171 -9.29 19.71 -8.81
C LEU A 171 -9.65 20.12 -10.23
N ARG A 172 -9.77 19.16 -11.14
CA ARG A 172 -10.13 19.43 -12.53
C ARG A 172 -11.55 20.00 -12.63
N ARG A 173 -12.52 19.43 -11.90
CA ARG A 173 -13.88 19.98 -11.83
C ARG A 173 -13.89 21.41 -11.31
N LEU A 174 -13.16 21.69 -10.23
CA LEU A 174 -13.08 23.04 -9.67
C LEU A 174 -12.41 24.03 -10.64
N GLN A 175 -11.43 23.59 -11.43
CA GLN A 175 -10.81 24.42 -12.46
C GLN A 175 -11.79 24.75 -13.60
N ASP A 176 -12.58 23.77 -14.03
CA ASP A 176 -13.62 23.97 -15.05
C ASP A 176 -14.71 24.95 -14.54
N GLU A 177 -15.21 24.76 -13.30
CA GLU A 177 -16.18 25.67 -12.68
C GLU A 177 -15.66 27.11 -12.53
N LEU A 178 -14.36 27.26 -12.21
CA LEU A 178 -13.73 28.57 -12.15
C LEU A 178 -13.60 29.22 -13.52
N ALA A 179 -13.28 28.45 -14.56
CA ALA A 179 -13.20 28.95 -15.93
C ALA A 179 -14.56 29.47 -16.40
N ASP A 180 -15.63 28.70 -16.15
CA ASP A 180 -17.00 29.11 -16.47
C ASP A 180 -17.39 30.39 -15.72
N SER A 181 -17.08 30.45 -14.42
CA SER A 181 -17.35 31.64 -13.60
C SER A 181 -16.58 32.87 -14.09
N GLN A 182 -15.32 32.69 -14.51
CA GLN A 182 -14.52 33.76 -15.09
C GLN A 182 -15.08 34.23 -16.42
N GLU A 183 -15.55 33.33 -17.28
CA GLU A 183 -16.19 33.66 -18.55
C GLU A 183 -17.46 34.49 -18.32
N ILE A 184 -18.31 34.08 -17.39
CA ILE A 184 -19.51 34.83 -16.98
C ILE A 184 -19.15 36.25 -16.54
N ILE A 185 -18.17 36.39 -15.63
CA ILE A 185 -17.73 37.70 -15.14
C ILE A 185 -17.19 38.56 -16.29
N THR A 186 -16.41 37.98 -17.22
CA THR A 186 -15.90 38.74 -18.36
C THR A 186 -17.01 39.20 -19.30
N ASN A 187 -18.02 38.38 -19.53
CA ASN A 187 -19.18 38.75 -20.35
C ASN A 187 -20.00 39.87 -19.68
N GLU A 188 -20.26 39.78 -18.38
CA GLU A 188 -20.95 40.85 -17.64
C GLU A 188 -20.16 42.17 -17.64
N LEU A 189 -18.83 42.11 -17.52
CA LEU A 189 -17.97 43.29 -17.61
C LEU A 189 -17.98 43.90 -19.02
N ASN A 190 -18.02 43.08 -20.08
CA ASN A 190 -18.12 43.52 -21.47
C ASN A 190 -19.50 44.12 -21.80
N GLU A 191 -20.59 43.54 -21.30
CA GLU A 191 -21.93 44.13 -21.43
C GLU A 191 -22.04 45.44 -20.66
N SER A 192 -21.54 45.48 -19.42
CA SER A 192 -21.55 46.68 -18.58
C SER A 192 -20.72 47.82 -19.17
N SER A 193 -19.65 47.52 -19.90
CA SER A 193 -18.83 48.52 -20.60
C SER A 193 -19.51 48.99 -21.90
N SER A 194 -20.11 48.09 -22.67
CA SER A 194 -20.88 48.43 -23.87
C SER A 194 -22.09 49.33 -23.54
N ILE A 195 -22.84 49.03 -22.48
CA ILE A 195 -23.96 49.86 -22.01
C ILE A 195 -23.48 51.25 -21.56
N LYS A 196 -22.32 51.34 -20.89
CA LYS A 196 -21.73 52.64 -20.50
C LYS A 196 -21.33 53.48 -21.72
N GLU A 197 -20.82 52.86 -22.78
CA GLU A 197 -20.47 53.55 -24.03
C GLU A 197 -21.72 54.06 -24.77
N GLU A 198 -22.78 53.26 -24.86
CA GLU A 198 -24.05 53.67 -25.49
C GLU A 198 -24.70 54.86 -24.77
N VAL A 199 -24.82 54.78 -23.43
CA VAL A 199 -25.40 55.85 -22.59
C VAL A 199 -24.59 57.15 -22.71
N ASN A 200 -23.27 57.05 -22.83
CA ASN A 200 -22.41 58.22 -23.00
C ASN A 200 -22.56 58.83 -24.41
N SER A 201 -22.76 58.00 -25.43
CA SER A 201 -23.00 58.44 -26.82
C SER A 201 -24.34 59.18 -26.97
N ASP A 202 -25.39 58.71 -26.30
CA ASP A 202 -26.73 59.31 -26.38
C ASP A 202 -26.84 60.60 -25.57
N ASN A 203 -26.17 60.66 -24.41
CA ASN A 203 -25.97 61.91 -23.69
C ASN A 203 -25.21 62.95 -24.53
N ALA A 204 -24.19 62.53 -25.30
CA ALA A 204 -23.46 63.43 -26.20
C ALA A 204 -24.34 63.95 -27.36
N LYS A 205 -25.23 63.11 -27.92
CA LYS A 205 -26.19 63.51 -28.97
C LYS A 205 -27.26 64.47 -28.44
N GLN A 206 -27.82 64.23 -27.25
CA GLN A 206 -28.79 65.15 -26.62
C GLN A 206 -28.19 66.52 -26.27
N ARG A 207 -26.91 66.56 -25.84
CA ARG A 207 -26.19 67.83 -25.62
C ARG A 207 -25.93 68.60 -26.93
N ARG A 208 -25.83 67.93 -28.07
CA ARG A 208 -25.70 68.58 -29.40
C ARG A 208 -27.05 69.08 -29.94
N SER A 209 -28.17 68.39 -29.71
CA SER A 209 -29.49 68.83 -30.17
C SER A 209 -30.01 70.04 -29.38
N THR A 210 -29.79 70.07 -28.06
CA THR A 210 -30.14 71.20 -27.17
C THR A 210 -29.32 72.47 -27.47
N ARG A 211 -28.09 72.33 -27.99
CA ARG A 211 -27.29 73.46 -28.50
C ARG A 211 -27.80 74.02 -29.84
N LYS A 212 -28.35 73.18 -30.71
CA LYS A 212 -28.94 73.62 -32.00
C LYS A 212 -30.27 74.37 -31.79
N SER A 213 -31.14 73.93 -30.87
CA SER A 213 -32.43 74.60 -30.62
C SER A 213 -32.29 75.98 -29.94
N LYS A 214 -31.22 76.21 -29.18
CA LYS A 214 -30.91 77.53 -28.59
C LYS A 214 -30.37 78.55 -29.61
N LYS A 215 -29.87 78.10 -30.77
CA LYS A 215 -29.32 78.97 -31.82
C LYS A 215 -30.38 79.45 -32.82
N THR A 216 -31.46 78.70 -33.03
CA THR A 216 -32.58 79.05 -33.93
C THR A 216 -33.65 79.96 -33.32
N ARG A 217 -33.64 80.20 -31.99
CA ARG A 217 -34.57 81.11 -31.30
C ARG A 217 -34.05 82.56 -31.15
N ARG A 218 -32.93 82.90 -31.80
CA ARG A 218 -32.24 84.20 -31.66
C ARG A 218 -32.01 84.93 -33.00
N SER A 219 -32.74 84.56 -34.05
CA SER A 219 -32.74 85.27 -35.33
C SER A 219 -34.11 85.85 -35.61
#